data_AF-A0A1E5GNJ1-F1
#
_entry.id   AF-A0A1E5GNJ1-F1
#
_cell.length_a   1.000
_cell.length_b   1.000
_cell.length_c   1.000
_cell.angle_alpha   90.00
_cell.angle_beta   90.00
_cell.angle_gamma   90.00
#
_symmetry.space_group_name_H-M   'P 1'
#
loop_
_entity.id
_entity.type
_entity.pdbx_description
1 polymer ?
#
loop_
_entity_poly.entity_id
_entity_poly.type
_entity_poly.pdbx_seq_one_letter_code
_entity_poly.pdbx_strand_id
1 'polypeptide(L)'
;MYALYYVLKDSGNNLLQNKVTALLKSIFSFLYFFVLTTLLHGWLTAIHLEEIEQKRILEEADSMDILLQSNSNEQLLTLLKSLKTAFLIFSIGLFLFGILYLFLYFQRAIILDKKELILKKMLGASALQVTSELFIESMLLTLPSCILSLFTAESLYTLFFQSSDSWLTSILYPPSYFVIYVDFSLIGLFSLLLICQFLYLKQKLTNL
;
A
#
# COMPACT_ATOMS: atom_id res chain seq x y z
N MET A 1 11.55 18.59 22.54
CA MET A 1 11.00 19.31 21.37
C MET A 1 12.11 19.84 20.45
N TYR A 2 13.16 20.48 20.97
CA TYR A 2 14.28 21.00 20.17
C TYR A 2 15.07 19.95 19.36
N ALA A 3 15.31 18.74 19.90
CA ALA A 3 16.08 17.71 19.20
C ALA A 3 15.41 17.20 17.90
N LEU A 4 14.09 17.03 17.88
CA LEU A 4 13.34 16.49 16.75
C LEU A 4 13.29 17.48 15.57
N TYR A 5 13.24 18.78 15.87
CA TYR A 5 13.35 19.84 14.86
C TYR A 5 14.70 19.81 14.12
N TYR A 6 15.81 19.61 14.83
CA TYR A 6 17.13 19.48 14.19
C TYR A 6 17.23 18.23 13.33
N VAL A 7 16.70 17.10 13.80
CA VAL A 7 16.65 15.86 12.99
C VAL A 7 15.85 16.07 11.70
N LEU A 8 14.71 16.76 11.76
CA LEU A 8 13.90 17.08 10.59
C LEU A 8 14.64 18.04 9.63
N LYS A 9 15.30 19.06 10.16
CA LYS A 9 16.04 20.05 9.37
C LYS A 9 17.24 19.42 8.65
N ASP A 10 18.00 18.59 9.34
CA ASP A 10 19.19 17.93 8.77
C ASP A 10 18.79 16.85 7.75
N SER A 11 17.72 16.08 8.04
CA SER A 11 17.15 15.13 7.07
C SER A 11 16.66 15.82 5.80
N GLY A 12 16.02 16.99 5.94
CA GLY A 12 15.57 17.80 4.81
C GLY A 12 16.73 18.34 3.96
N ASN A 13 17.82 18.77 4.61
CA ASN A 13 19.02 19.24 3.90
C ASN A 13 19.73 18.10 3.15
N ASN A 14 19.85 16.91 3.75
CA ASN A 14 20.42 15.74 3.07
C ASN A 14 19.62 15.32 1.84
N LEU A 15 18.29 15.39 1.92
CA LEU A 15 17.40 15.12 0.79
C LEU A 15 17.58 16.14 -0.35
N LEU A 16 17.81 17.41 -0.03
CA LEU A 16 18.09 18.45 -1.01
C LEU A 16 19.46 18.30 -1.67
N GLN A 17 20.42 17.58 -1.06
CA GLN A 17 21.71 17.29 -1.67
C GLN A 17 21.64 16.08 -2.62
N ASN A 18 20.86 15.05 -2.27
CA ASN A 18 20.68 13.82 -3.05
C ASN A 18 19.37 13.80 -3.87
N LYS A 19 19.06 14.90 -4.56
CA LYS A 19 17.76 15.14 -5.22
C LYS A 19 17.31 14.01 -6.16
N VAL A 20 18.22 13.47 -6.97
CA VAL A 20 17.90 12.44 -7.97
C VAL A 20 17.50 11.12 -7.30
N THR A 21 18.29 10.65 -6.35
CA THR A 21 18.02 9.42 -5.59
C THR A 21 16.74 9.56 -4.77
N ALA A 22 16.52 10.72 -4.18
CA ALA A 22 15.31 11.05 -3.43
C ALA A 22 14.05 11.02 -4.31
N LEU A 23 14.11 11.63 -5.50
CA LEU A 23 13.02 11.61 -6.48
C LEU A 23 12.71 10.20 -6.97
N LEU A 24 13.73 9.40 -7.32
CA LEU A 24 13.52 8.03 -7.76
C LEU A 24 12.84 7.18 -6.67
N LYS A 25 13.30 7.26 -5.42
CA LYS A 25 12.66 6.57 -4.29
C LYS A 25 11.20 6.99 -4.12
N SER A 26 10.90 8.27 -4.25
CA SER A 26 9.52 8.79 -4.18
C SER A 26 8.65 8.23 -5.32
N ILE A 27 9.13 8.25 -6.56
CA ILE A 27 8.40 7.71 -7.72
C ILE A 27 8.15 6.21 -7.56
N PHE A 28 9.15 5.42 -7.16
CA PHE A 28 8.98 4.00 -6.94
C PHE A 28 7.99 3.70 -5.81
N SER A 29 8.05 4.47 -4.71
CA SER A 29 7.11 4.32 -3.58
C SER A 29 5.69 4.66 -4.01
N PHE A 30 5.52 5.73 -4.79
CA PHE A 30 4.24 6.12 -5.37
C PHE A 30 3.68 5.02 -6.28
N LEU A 31 4.46 4.54 -7.25
CA LEU A 31 4.02 3.51 -8.19
C LEU A 31 3.66 2.20 -7.48
N TYR A 32 4.45 1.79 -6.48
CA TYR A 32 4.20 0.58 -5.71
C TYR A 32 2.84 0.63 -5.00
N PHE A 33 2.58 1.69 -4.23
CA PHE A 33 1.30 1.81 -3.51
C PHE A 33 0.13 2.04 -4.46
N PHE A 34 0.33 2.77 -5.55
CA PHE A 34 -0.70 2.96 -6.59
C PHE A 34 -1.15 1.63 -7.20
N VAL A 35 -0.20 0.79 -7.61
CA VAL A 35 -0.49 -0.53 -8.20
C VAL A 35 -1.13 -1.46 -7.18
N LEU A 36 -0.61 -1.51 -5.95
CA LEU A 36 -1.18 -2.34 -4.88
C LEU A 36 -2.65 -1.96 -4.59
N THR A 37 -2.93 -0.67 -4.49
CA THR A 37 -4.28 -0.16 -4.18
C THR A 37 -5.24 -0.47 -5.33
N THR A 38 -4.80 -0.25 -6.57
CA THR A 38 -5.61 -0.55 -7.77
C THR A 38 -5.94 -2.04 -7.89
N LEU A 39 -4.99 -2.93 -7.57
CA LEU A 39 -5.23 -4.37 -7.58
C LEU A 39 -6.21 -4.80 -6.49
N LEU A 40 -6.16 -4.19 -5.30
CA LEU A 40 -7.10 -4.45 -4.22
C LEU A 40 -8.50 -3.93 -4.55
N HIS A 41 -8.61 -2.77 -5.19
CA HIS A 41 -9.88 -2.26 -5.70
C HIS A 41 -10.45 -3.23 -6.75
N GLY A 42 -9.63 -3.65 -7.71
CA GLY A 42 -10.02 -4.62 -8.73
C GLY A 42 -10.44 -5.98 -8.15
N TRP A 43 -9.77 -6.44 -7.09
CA TRP A 43 -10.14 -7.66 -6.39
C TRP A 43 -11.52 -7.57 -5.72
N LEU A 44 -11.79 -6.49 -4.97
CA LEU A 44 -13.09 -6.28 -4.33
C LEU A 44 -14.22 -6.11 -5.35
N THR A 45 -13.97 -5.36 -6.43
CA THR A 45 -14.95 -5.21 -7.51
C THR A 45 -15.23 -6.55 -8.20
N ALA A 46 -14.21 -7.39 -8.42
CA ALA A 46 -14.39 -8.72 -8.99
C ALA A 46 -15.22 -9.66 -8.09
N ILE A 47 -15.03 -9.59 -6.76
CA ILE A 47 -15.87 -10.33 -5.80
C ILE A 47 -17.33 -9.89 -5.94
N HIS A 48 -17.58 -8.59 -5.94
CA HIS A 48 -18.94 -8.08 -5.97
C HIS A 48 -19.66 -8.42 -7.28
N LEU A 49 -18.96 -8.29 -8.41
CA LEU A 49 -19.49 -8.69 -9.71
C LEU A 49 -19.80 -10.19 -9.77
N GLU A 50 -18.95 -11.03 -9.19
CA GLU A 50 -19.21 -12.47 -9.09
C GLU A 50 -20.46 -12.77 -8.25
N GLU A 51 -20.65 -12.08 -7.13
CA GLU A 51 -21.84 -12.25 -6.28
C GLU A 51 -23.13 -11.81 -6.97
N ILE A 52 -23.09 -10.71 -7.73
CA ILE A 52 -24.23 -10.21 -8.49
C ILE A 52 -24.58 -11.20 -9.62
N GLU A 53 -23.58 -11.68 -10.36
CA GLU A 53 -23.81 -12.63 -11.46
C GLU A 53 -24.34 -13.98 -10.95
N GLN A 54 -23.85 -14.46 -9.81
CA GLN A 54 -24.39 -15.67 -9.18
C GLN A 54 -25.86 -15.51 -8.78
N LYS A 55 -26.26 -14.35 -8.24
CA LYS A 55 -27.67 -14.06 -7.92
C LYS A 55 -28.52 -14.02 -9.18
N ARG A 56 -28.03 -13.38 -10.24
CA ARG A 56 -28.72 -13.29 -11.52
C ARG A 56 -28.95 -14.67 -12.16
N ILE A 57 -27.94 -15.55 -12.13
CA ILE A 57 -28.08 -16.93 -12.62
C ILE A 57 -29.13 -17.71 -11.82
N LEU A 58 -29.20 -17.51 -10.50
CA LEU A 58 -30.22 -18.16 -9.65
C LEU A 58 -31.63 -17.65 -9.94
N GLU A 59 -31.80 -16.35 -10.21
CA GLU A 59 -33.07 -15.74 -10.59
C GLU A 59 -33.51 -16.14 -12.01
N GLU A 60 -32.57 -16.24 -12.96
CA GLU A 60 -32.82 -16.67 -14.33
C GLU A 60 -33.13 -18.18 -14.40
N ALA A 61 -32.55 -19.01 -13.54
CA ALA A 61 -32.87 -20.44 -13.45
C ALA A 61 -34.32 -20.74 -13.00
N ASP A 62 -34.97 -19.79 -12.32
CA ASP A 62 -36.40 -19.86 -11.98
C ASP A 62 -37.32 -19.51 -13.19
N SER A 63 -36.74 -18.96 -14.27
CA SER A 63 -37.42 -18.63 -15.52
C SER A 63 -37.01 -19.59 -16.64
N MET A 64 -37.95 -20.08 -17.46
CA MET A 64 -37.78 -21.18 -18.42
C MET A 64 -36.86 -20.91 -19.66
N ASP A 65 -35.85 -20.04 -19.57
CA ASP A 65 -34.92 -19.69 -20.68
C ASP A 65 -33.51 -20.33 -20.55
N ILE A 66 -33.46 -21.54 -20.01
CA ILE A 66 -32.27 -22.18 -19.43
C ILE A 66 -31.22 -22.66 -20.46
N LEU A 67 -31.55 -22.81 -21.76
CA LEU A 67 -30.70 -23.56 -22.70
C LEU A 67 -29.82 -22.75 -23.67
N LEU A 68 -30.05 -21.45 -23.84
CA LEU A 68 -29.24 -20.61 -24.76
C LEU A 68 -28.29 -19.65 -24.04
N GLN A 69 -28.53 -19.30 -22.76
CA GLN A 69 -27.70 -18.39 -21.96
C GLN A 69 -26.70 -19.10 -21.03
N SER A 70 -26.82 -20.42 -20.80
CA SER A 70 -25.99 -21.13 -19.83
C SER A 70 -24.49 -21.07 -20.16
N ASN A 71 -24.12 -21.23 -21.44
CA ASN A 71 -22.72 -21.27 -21.85
C ASN A 71 -22.00 -19.92 -21.75
N SER A 72 -22.68 -18.79 -22.01
CA SER A 72 -22.05 -17.46 -21.88
C SER A 72 -21.91 -17.06 -20.42
N ASN A 73 -22.92 -17.37 -19.59
CA ASN A 73 -22.93 -17.02 -18.17
C ASN A 73 -21.89 -17.86 -17.40
N GLU A 74 -21.73 -19.14 -17.75
CA GLU A 74 -20.67 -19.99 -17.17
C GLU A 74 -19.25 -19.52 -17.56
N GLN A 75 -19.05 -19.08 -18.81
CA GLN A 75 -17.77 -18.51 -19.25
C GLN A 75 -17.45 -17.19 -18.54
N LEU A 76 -18.43 -16.31 -18.38
CA LEU A 76 -18.29 -15.05 -17.64
C LEU A 76 -17.97 -15.29 -16.16
N LEU A 77 -18.68 -16.22 -15.52
CA LEU A 77 -18.42 -16.60 -14.13
C LEU A 77 -17.01 -17.19 -13.96
N THR A 78 -16.57 -18.01 -14.92
CA THR A 78 -15.22 -18.58 -14.93
C THR A 78 -14.15 -17.48 -15.09
N LEU A 79 -14.40 -16.51 -15.98
CA LEU A 79 -13.53 -15.35 -16.15
C LEU A 79 -13.45 -14.52 -14.86
N LEU A 80 -14.58 -14.19 -14.23
CA LEU A 80 -14.63 -13.44 -12.96
C LEU A 80 -13.88 -14.17 -11.85
N LYS A 81 -14.07 -15.49 -11.71
CA LYS A 81 -13.33 -16.31 -10.74
C LYS A 81 -11.83 -16.30 -11.00
N SER A 82 -11.41 -16.42 -12.25
CA SER A 82 -9.99 -16.36 -12.64
C SER A 82 -9.38 -14.99 -12.32
N LEU A 83 -10.11 -13.91 -12.62
CA LEU A 83 -9.67 -12.54 -12.41
C LEU A 83 -9.59 -12.20 -10.92
N LYS A 84 -10.61 -12.58 -10.13
CA LYS A 84 -10.60 -12.50 -8.66
C LYS A 84 -9.36 -13.20 -8.09
N THR A 85 -9.08 -14.42 -8.54
CA THR A 85 -7.95 -15.21 -8.04
C THR A 85 -6.62 -14.57 -8.43
N ALA A 86 -6.49 -14.08 -9.67
CA ALA A 86 -5.30 -13.40 -10.15
C ALA A 86 -5.03 -12.12 -9.34
N PHE A 87 -6.04 -11.24 -9.18
CA PHE A 87 -5.89 -10.02 -8.40
C PHE A 87 -5.52 -10.30 -6.95
N LEU A 88 -6.09 -11.35 -6.34
CA LEU A 88 -5.71 -11.76 -4.98
C LEU A 88 -4.24 -12.19 -4.90
N ILE A 89 -3.79 -13.06 -5.79
CA ILE A 89 -2.41 -13.57 -5.80
C ILE A 89 -1.41 -12.42 -6.00
N PHE A 90 -1.67 -11.53 -6.96
CA PHE A 90 -0.79 -10.38 -7.20
C PHE A 90 -0.80 -9.40 -6.04
N SER A 91 -1.96 -9.14 -5.42
CA SER A 91 -2.06 -8.26 -4.26
C SER A 91 -1.28 -8.81 -3.06
N ILE A 92 -1.44 -10.11 -2.76
CA ILE A 92 -0.68 -10.79 -1.69
C ILE A 92 0.82 -10.78 -2.00
N GLY A 93 1.20 -11.07 -3.25
CA GLY A 93 2.59 -11.09 -3.68
C GLY A 93 3.26 -9.72 -3.52
N LEU A 94 2.59 -8.65 -3.96
CA LEU A 94 3.06 -7.27 -3.79
C LEU A 94 3.12 -6.88 -2.31
N PHE A 95 2.09 -7.21 -1.54
CA PHE A 95 2.07 -6.92 -0.11
C PHE A 95 3.23 -7.59 0.65
N LEU A 96 3.47 -8.88 0.41
CA LEU A 96 4.60 -9.61 0.99
C LEU A 96 5.95 -9.04 0.51
N PHE A 97 6.05 -8.66 -0.76
CA PHE A 97 7.23 -7.98 -1.29
C PHE A 97 7.51 -6.67 -0.54
N GLY A 98 6.48 -5.85 -0.29
CA GLY A 98 6.62 -4.61 0.48
C GLY A 98 7.11 -4.86 1.92
N ILE A 99 6.57 -5.88 2.60
CA ILE A 99 7.03 -6.27 3.94
C ILE A 99 8.50 -6.66 3.94
N LEU A 100 8.90 -7.55 3.00
CA LEU A 100 10.28 -8.02 2.89
C LEU A 100 11.22 -6.87 2.52
N TYR A 101 10.80 -6.00 1.61
CA TYR A 101 11.57 -4.82 1.22
C TYR A 101 11.82 -3.89 2.40
N LEU A 102 10.80 -3.57 3.19
CA LEU A 102 10.95 -2.75 4.41
C LEU A 102 11.93 -3.38 5.39
N PHE A 103 11.81 -4.69 5.63
CA PHE A 103 12.72 -5.40 6.54
C PHE A 103 14.18 -5.35 6.05
N LEU A 104 14.42 -5.67 4.78
CA LEU A 104 15.76 -5.63 4.19
C LEU A 104 16.33 -4.21 4.16
N TYR A 105 15.51 -3.21 3.88
CA TYR A 105 15.90 -1.80 3.89
C TYR A 105 16.45 -1.38 5.25
N PHE A 106 15.69 -1.63 6.32
CA PHE A 106 16.12 -1.28 7.67
C PHE A 106 17.31 -2.10 8.16
N GLN A 107 17.38 -3.39 7.82
CA GLN A 107 18.57 -4.20 8.13
C GLN A 107 19.83 -3.65 7.44
N ARG A 108 19.73 -3.27 6.18
CA ARG A 108 20.84 -2.71 5.41
C ARG A 108 21.30 -1.36 5.98
N ALA A 109 20.36 -0.49 6.36
CA ALA A 109 20.69 0.80 6.99
C ALA A 109 21.53 0.61 8.27
N ILE A 110 21.14 -0.32 9.16
CA ILE A 110 21.94 -0.62 10.36
C ILE A 110 23.37 -1.08 10.01
N ILE A 111 23.50 -1.94 8.99
CA ILE A 111 24.79 -2.54 8.63
C ILE A 111 25.73 -1.50 8.05
N LEU A 112 25.22 -0.66 7.13
CA LEU A 112 26.01 0.39 6.48
C LEU A 112 26.45 1.46 7.49
N ASP A 113 25.55 1.87 8.37
CA ASP A 113 25.80 2.97 9.29
C ASP A 113 26.39 2.51 10.63
N LYS A 114 26.68 1.22 10.80
CA LYS A 114 27.12 0.62 12.08
C LYS A 114 28.27 1.41 12.75
N LYS A 115 29.26 1.87 11.98
CA LYS A 115 30.38 2.66 12.50
C LYS A 115 29.95 4.04 12.99
N GLU A 116 29.10 4.71 12.21
CA GLU A 116 28.53 6.01 12.57
C GLU A 116 27.63 5.89 13.81
N LEU A 117 26.82 4.83 13.87
CA LEU A 117 25.92 4.53 14.99
C LEU A 117 26.70 4.32 16.30
N ILE A 118 27.81 3.57 16.26
CA ILE A 118 28.70 3.37 17.42
C ILE A 118 29.32 4.71 17.84
N LEU A 119 29.78 5.51 16.88
CA LEU A 119 30.42 6.79 17.15
C LEU A 119 29.44 7.81 17.76
N LYS A 120 28.21 7.90 17.23
CA LYS A 120 27.13 8.71 17.82
C LYS A 120 26.78 8.26 19.24
N LYS A 121 26.77 6.95 19.50
CA LYS A 121 26.57 6.41 20.85
C LYS A 121 27.72 6.76 21.81
N MET A 122 28.97 6.67 21.35
CA MET A 122 30.15 7.10 22.12
C MET A 122 30.14 8.60 22.44
N LEU A 123 29.58 9.43 21.56
CA LEU A 123 29.37 10.86 21.78
C LEU A 123 28.17 11.18 22.69
N GLY A 124 27.51 10.17 23.27
CA GLY A 124 26.41 10.33 24.22
C GLY A 124 25.02 10.48 23.58
N ALA A 125 24.87 10.23 22.27
CA ALA A 125 23.56 10.25 21.64
C ALA A 125 22.68 9.11 22.16
N SER A 126 21.42 9.42 22.48
CA SER A 126 20.47 8.40 22.93
C SER A 126 20.09 7.46 21.78
N ALA A 127 19.85 6.18 22.09
CA ALA A 127 19.40 5.20 21.10
C ALA A 127 18.10 5.64 20.38
N LEU A 128 17.24 6.39 21.07
CA LEU A 128 16.01 6.95 20.49
C LEU A 128 16.29 8.02 19.43
N GLN A 129 17.23 8.92 19.71
CA GLN A 129 17.64 9.96 18.75
C GLN A 129 18.24 9.34 17.50
N VAL A 130 19.16 8.39 17.67
CA VAL A 130 19.83 7.69 16.56
C VAL A 130 18.84 6.90 15.71
N THR A 131 17.88 6.20 16.34
CA THR A 131 16.83 5.48 15.60
C THR A 131 15.91 6.45 14.85
N SER A 132 15.62 7.62 15.44
CA SER A 132 14.76 8.62 14.81
C SER A 132 15.39 9.26 13.58
N GLU A 133 16.70 9.51 13.57
CA GLU A 133 17.41 10.05 12.41
C GLU A 133 17.30 9.11 11.20
N LEU A 134 17.59 7.81 11.40
CA LEU A 134 17.49 6.79 10.35
C LEU A 134 16.07 6.65 9.78
N PHE A 135 15.06 6.70 10.65
CA PHE A 135 13.66 6.58 10.23
C PHE A 135 13.16 7.84 9.54
N ILE A 136 13.42 9.03 10.10
CA ILE A 136 12.88 10.29 9.59
C ILE A 136 13.43 10.57 8.19
N GLU A 137 14.72 10.37 7.94
CA GLU A 137 15.31 10.57 6.61
C GLU A 137 14.63 9.71 5.54
N SER A 138 14.34 8.45 5.88
CA SER A 138 13.69 7.51 4.96
C SER A 138 12.20 7.77 4.80
N MET A 139 11.51 8.20 5.86
CA MET A 139 10.06 8.37 5.88
C MET A 139 9.61 9.72 5.31
N LEU A 140 10.46 10.76 5.33
CA LEU A 140 10.08 12.12 4.94
C LEU A 140 9.51 12.22 3.52
N LEU A 141 10.04 11.43 2.58
CA LEU A 141 9.53 11.38 1.20
C LEU A 141 8.60 10.20 0.95
N THR A 142 8.84 9.08 1.62
CA THR A 142 8.07 7.85 1.39
C THR A 142 6.62 8.05 1.82
N LEU A 143 6.37 8.60 3.02
CA LEU A 143 5.01 8.78 3.55
C LEU A 143 4.15 9.70 2.68
N PRO A 144 4.59 10.92 2.29
CA PRO A 144 3.82 11.76 1.37
C PRO A 144 3.57 11.09 0.01
N SER A 145 4.55 10.34 -0.51
CA SER A 145 4.39 9.63 -1.79
C SER A 145 3.33 8.53 -1.71
N CYS A 146 3.32 7.77 -0.60
CA CYS A 146 2.29 6.77 -0.32
C CYS A 146 0.90 7.41 -0.21
N ILE A 147 0.77 8.50 0.55
CA ILE A 147 -0.50 9.21 0.70
C ILE A 147 -0.99 9.73 -0.65
N LEU A 148 -0.11 10.36 -1.44
CA LEU A 148 -0.44 10.84 -2.78
C LEU A 148 -0.89 9.70 -3.71
N SER A 149 -0.27 8.52 -3.62
CA SER A 149 -0.65 7.36 -4.43
C SER A 149 -2.04 6.82 -4.08
N LEU A 150 -2.41 6.80 -2.80
CA LEU A 150 -3.76 6.42 -2.36
C LEU A 150 -4.79 7.43 -2.87
N PHE A 151 -4.54 8.72 -2.66
CA PHE A 151 -5.42 9.79 -3.15
C PHE A 151 -5.60 9.76 -4.67
N THR A 152 -4.53 9.49 -5.42
CA THR A 152 -4.63 9.43 -6.89
C THR A 152 -5.39 8.20 -7.36
N ALA A 153 -5.18 7.03 -6.77
CA ALA A 153 -5.97 5.83 -7.07
C ALA A 153 -7.47 6.05 -6.79
N GLU A 154 -7.80 6.62 -5.64
CA GLU A 154 -9.17 6.91 -5.25
C GLU A 154 -9.82 8.00 -6.13
N SER A 155 -9.06 9.03 -6.50
CA SER A 155 -9.53 10.08 -7.40
C SER A 155 -9.83 9.52 -8.79
N LEU A 156 -8.97 8.65 -9.32
CA LEU A 156 -9.21 7.98 -10.61
C LEU A 156 -10.44 7.08 -10.55
N TYR A 157 -10.62 6.32 -9.47
CA TYR A 157 -11.82 5.50 -9.28
C TYR A 157 -13.08 6.35 -9.20
N THR A 158 -13.04 7.47 -8.46
CA THR A 158 -14.17 8.40 -8.34
C THR A 158 -14.54 9.01 -9.69
N LEU A 159 -13.54 9.44 -10.49
CA LEU A 159 -13.78 9.96 -11.83
C LEU A 159 -14.38 8.91 -12.75
N PHE A 160 -13.90 7.66 -12.68
CA PHE A 160 -14.47 6.54 -13.41
C PHE A 160 -15.93 6.29 -13.01
N PHE A 161 -16.22 6.25 -11.70
CA PHE A 161 -17.57 6.07 -11.17
C PHE A 161 -18.52 7.17 -11.64
N GLN A 162 -18.10 8.44 -11.60
CA GLN A 162 -18.92 9.58 -12.05
C GLN A 162 -19.15 9.60 -13.56
N SER A 163 -18.21 9.10 -14.34
CA SER A 163 -18.28 9.08 -15.82
C SER A 163 -18.97 7.83 -16.35
N SER A 164 -19.28 6.86 -15.50
CA SER A 164 -19.89 5.59 -15.87
C SER A 164 -21.40 5.73 -16.06
N ASP A 165 -21.97 4.89 -16.94
CA ASP A 165 -23.42 4.84 -17.15
C ASP A 165 -24.18 4.44 -15.88
N SER A 166 -25.46 4.81 -15.81
CA SER A 166 -26.34 4.55 -14.65
C SER A 166 -26.46 3.07 -14.29
N TRP A 167 -26.36 2.17 -15.28
CA TRP A 167 -26.35 0.73 -15.04
C TRP A 167 -25.06 0.27 -14.34
N LEU A 168 -23.91 0.79 -14.78
CA LEU A 168 -22.61 0.38 -14.26
C LEU A 168 -22.36 0.94 -12.84
N THR A 169 -22.82 2.16 -12.58
CA THR A 169 -22.81 2.77 -11.24
C THR A 169 -23.74 2.06 -10.24
N SER A 170 -24.81 1.41 -10.70
CA SER A 170 -25.69 0.61 -9.83
C SER A 170 -25.06 -0.71 -9.35
N ILE A 171 -23.99 -1.15 -10.02
CA ILE A 171 -23.30 -2.42 -9.79
C ILE A 171 -21.93 -2.22 -9.11
N LEU A 172 -21.34 -1.02 -9.20
CA LEU A 172 -20.05 -0.69 -8.59
C LEU A 172 -20.20 -0.27 -7.13
N TYR A 173 -19.19 -0.60 -6.32
CA TYR A 173 -19.11 -0.04 -4.97
C TYR A 173 -18.90 1.49 -5.01
N PRO A 174 -19.54 2.23 -4.08
CA PRO A 174 -19.27 3.65 -3.95
C PRO A 174 -17.80 3.86 -3.51
N PRO A 175 -17.15 4.96 -3.95
CA PRO A 175 -15.74 5.24 -3.61
C PRO A 175 -15.44 5.16 -2.09
N SER A 176 -16.37 5.64 -1.26
CA SER A 176 -16.27 5.59 0.21
C SER A 176 -16.06 4.19 0.78
N TYR A 177 -16.48 3.13 0.09
CA TYR A 177 -16.25 1.75 0.50
C TYR A 177 -14.75 1.41 0.45
N PHE A 178 -14.05 1.82 -0.62
CA PHE A 178 -12.64 1.54 -0.79
C PHE A 178 -11.77 2.28 0.23
N VAL A 179 -12.11 3.53 0.54
CA VAL A 179 -11.42 4.29 1.60
C VAL A 179 -11.47 3.55 2.94
N ILE A 180 -12.63 3.00 3.30
CA ILE A 180 -12.83 2.32 4.59
C ILE A 180 -12.14 0.95 4.62
N TYR A 181 -12.36 0.13 3.59
CA TYR A 181 -11.95 -1.28 3.62
C TYR A 181 -10.55 -1.53 3.06
N VAL A 182 -10.07 -0.70 2.15
CA VAL A 182 -8.75 -0.83 1.51
C VAL A 182 -7.76 0.16 2.09
N ASP A 183 -8.01 1.47 1.94
CA ASP A 183 -7.01 2.49 2.25
C ASP A 183 -6.67 2.53 3.73
N PHE A 184 -7.67 2.62 4.61
CA PHE A 184 -7.42 2.61 6.06
C PHE A 184 -6.81 1.30 6.54
N SER A 185 -7.20 0.16 5.96
CA SER A 185 -6.61 -1.14 6.28
C SER A 185 -5.12 -1.18 5.90
N LEU A 186 -4.76 -0.71 4.70
CA LEU A 186 -3.37 -0.62 4.25
C LEU A 186 -2.56 0.33 5.12
N ILE A 187 -3.08 1.53 5.38
CA ILE A 187 -2.42 2.51 6.26
C ILE A 187 -2.18 1.90 7.65
N GLY A 188 -3.19 1.24 8.22
CA GLY A 188 -3.10 0.60 9.53
C GLY A 188 -2.02 -0.49 9.58
N LEU A 189 -2.02 -1.41 8.61
CA LEU A 189 -1.06 -2.50 8.55
C LEU A 189 0.38 -2.00 8.37
N PHE A 190 0.61 -1.10 7.41
CA PHE A 190 1.95 -0.54 7.18
C PHE A 190 2.43 0.33 8.35
N SER A 191 1.54 1.08 9.01
CA SER A 191 1.89 1.86 10.20
C SER A 191 2.31 0.96 11.36
N LEU A 192 1.56 -0.13 11.60
CA LEU A 192 1.90 -1.10 12.65
C LEU A 192 3.26 -1.75 12.36
N LEU A 193 3.51 -2.16 11.11
CA LEU A 193 4.80 -2.71 10.69
C LEU A 193 5.94 -1.71 10.92
N LEU A 194 5.77 -0.44 10.55
CA LEU A 194 6.78 0.60 10.78
C LEU A 194 7.05 0.81 12.27
N ILE A 195 6.02 0.82 13.13
CA ILE A 195 6.18 0.92 14.59
C ILE A 195 6.93 -0.29 15.14
N CYS A 196 6.59 -1.50 14.72
CA CYS A 196 7.31 -2.72 15.12
C CYS A 196 8.79 -2.67 14.71
N GLN A 197 9.08 -2.25 13.48
CA GLN A 197 10.47 -2.07 13.01
C GLN A 197 11.19 -1.01 13.84
N PHE A 198 10.53 0.12 14.15
CA PHE A 198 11.12 1.18 14.96
C PHE A 198 11.50 0.68 16.36
N LEU A 199 10.59 -0.04 17.03
CA LEU A 199 10.84 -0.61 18.35
C LEU A 199 11.96 -1.65 18.31
N TYR A 200 11.96 -2.52 17.30
CA TYR A 200 13.02 -3.51 17.10
C TYR A 200 14.40 -2.86 16.92
N LEU A 201 14.49 -1.84 16.05
CA LEU A 201 15.74 -1.09 15.82
C LEU A 201 16.21 -0.36 17.06
N LYS A 202 15.30 0.32 17.78
CA LYS A 202 15.59 1.00 19.04
C LYS A 202 16.17 0.03 20.06
N GLN A 203 15.57 -1.15 20.23
CA GLN A 203 16.05 -2.15 21.18
C GLN A 203 17.45 -2.66 20.79
N LYS A 204 17.66 -2.95 19.50
CA LYS A 204 18.97 -3.40 19.00
C LYS A 204 20.08 -2.37 19.20
N LEU A 205 19.79 -1.08 18.98
CA LEU A 205 20.73 0.02 19.23
C LEU A 205 21.00 0.28 20.72
N THR A 206 19.99 0.05 21.57
CA THR A 206 20.14 0.16 23.03
C THR A 206 21.14 -0.87 23.55
N ASN A 207 21.07 -2.11 23.05
CA ASN A 207 21.92 -3.23 23.45
C ASN A 207 23.34 -3.24 22.82
N LEU A 208 23.60 -2.35 21.84
CA LEU A 208 24.91 -2.21 21.17
C LEU A 208 25.99 -1.57 22.05
#